data_AF-A0A919N481-F1
#
_entry.id   AF-A0A919N481-F1
#
_cell.length_a   1.000
_cell.length_b   1.000
_cell.length_c   1.000
_cell.angle_alpha   90.00
_cell.angle_beta   90.00
_cell.angle_gamma   90.00
#
_symmetry.space_group_name_H-M   'P 1'
#
loop_
_entity.id
_entity.type
_entity.pdbx_description
1 polymer ?
#
loop_
_entity_poly.entity_id
_entity_poly.type
_entity_poly.pdbx_seq_one_letter_code
_entity_poly.pdbx_strand_id
1 'polypeptide(L)'
;MQKLVYGDVTGDGVPDALVARTCEAATSYWPTTVEVFDGASGANPRRVGTLLTDVGDKDLPWFRSMSVSGQTVTIKAYGTSPRAERACADLELTYRYDYRGGEFTRTGRQATRSAECLPIQ
;
A
#
# COMPACT_ATOMS: atom_id res chain seq x y z
N MET A 1 -10.76 5.38 -4.46
CA MET A 1 -10.27 6.32 -3.42
C MET A 1 -8.82 6.71 -3.69
N GLN A 2 -8.45 7.96 -3.40
CA GLN A 2 -7.06 8.42 -3.35
C GLN A 2 -6.72 8.94 -1.95
N LYS A 3 -5.66 8.40 -1.34
CA LYS A 3 -5.19 8.84 -0.01
C LYS A 3 -3.75 9.34 -0.11
N LEU A 4 -3.49 10.46 0.56
CA LEU A 4 -2.19 11.10 0.63
C LEU A 4 -1.66 11.07 2.07
N VAL A 5 -0.40 10.69 2.22
CA VAL A 5 0.37 10.73 3.48
C VAL A 5 1.73 11.32 3.18
N TYR A 6 2.25 12.11 4.13
CA TYR A 6 3.59 12.68 4.07
C TYR A 6 4.49 12.09 5.14
N GLY A 7 5.76 11.88 4.81
CA GLY A 7 6.79 11.47 5.75
C GLY A 7 8.14 11.31 5.06
N ASP A 8 9.23 11.57 5.78
CA ASP A 8 10.60 11.39 5.28
C ASP A 8 10.94 9.88 5.23
N VAL A 9 10.59 9.25 4.11
CA VAL A 9 10.83 7.81 3.89
C VAL A 9 12.16 7.59 3.19
N THR A 10 12.64 8.56 2.43
CA THR A 10 13.94 8.52 1.77
C THR A 10 15.10 8.78 2.72
N GLY A 11 14.84 9.38 3.88
CA GLY A 11 15.80 9.64 4.94
C GLY A 11 16.69 10.86 4.67
N ASP A 12 16.27 11.76 3.79
CA ASP A 12 17.04 12.95 3.39
C ASP A 12 16.67 14.21 4.18
N GLY A 13 15.74 14.10 5.12
CA GLY A 13 15.25 15.20 5.96
C GLY A 13 14.12 16.02 5.33
N VAL A 14 13.66 15.68 4.12
CA VAL A 14 12.53 16.33 3.45
C VAL A 14 11.34 15.37 3.43
N PRO A 15 10.12 15.81 3.80
CA PRO A 15 8.95 14.94 3.72
C PRO A 15 8.64 14.52 2.27
N ASP A 16 8.53 13.21 2.06
CA ASP A 16 8.10 12.61 0.80
C ASP A 16 6.57 12.47 0.75
N ALA A 17 6.02 12.35 -0.45
CA ALA A 17 4.59 12.15 -0.68
C ALA A 17 4.29 10.69 -1.05
N LEU A 18 3.40 10.05 -0.29
CA LEU A 18 2.89 8.72 -0.56
C LEU A 18 1.43 8.81 -1.02
N VAL A 19 1.15 8.30 -2.22
CA VAL A 19 -0.17 8.36 -2.86
C VAL A 19 -0.69 6.95 -3.03
N ALA A 20 -1.69 6.59 -2.22
CA ALA A 20 -2.45 5.37 -2.44
C ALA A 20 -3.52 5.63 -3.50
N ARG A 21 -3.55 4.79 -4.53
CA ARG A 21 -4.59 4.75 -5.56
C ARG A 21 -5.26 3.39 -5.50
N THR A 22 -6.56 3.40 -5.26
CA THR A 22 -7.40 2.19 -5.34
C THR A 22 -8.48 2.42 -6.38
N CYS A 23 -8.52 1.56 -7.39
CA CYS A 23 -9.63 1.57 -8.34
C CYS A 23 -10.87 0.95 -7.69
N GLU A 24 -11.90 1.77 -7.49
CA GLU A 24 -13.25 1.33 -7.16
C GLU A 24 -13.93 0.89 -8.47
N ALA A 25 -13.53 -0.26 -9.00
CA ALA A 25 -14.26 -0.87 -10.11
C ALA A 25 -15.35 -1.78 -9.53
N ALA A 26 -16.54 -1.83 -10.16
CA ALA A 26 -17.60 -2.79 -9.86
C ALA A 26 -17.22 -4.25 -10.20
N THR A 27 -15.93 -4.52 -10.42
CA THR A 27 -15.38 -5.81 -10.78
C THR A 27 -14.63 -6.40 -9.60
N SER A 28 -14.43 -7.71 -9.63
CA SER A 28 -13.69 -8.49 -8.63
C SER A 28 -12.17 -8.19 -8.57
N TYR A 29 -11.71 -7.06 -9.09
CA TYR A 29 -10.28 -6.73 -9.19
C TYR A 29 -10.03 -5.35 -8.59
N TRP A 30 -9.28 -5.32 -7.48
CA TRP A 30 -8.92 -4.08 -6.78
C TRP A 30 -7.43 -3.85 -6.88
N PRO A 31 -6.96 -3.24 -7.97
CA PRO A 31 -5.58 -2.81 -8.05
C PRO A 31 -5.43 -1.61 -7.10
N THR A 32 -4.83 -1.87 -5.94
CA THR A 32 -4.24 -0.82 -5.12
C THR A 32 -2.76 -0.73 -5.40
N THR A 33 -2.28 0.47 -5.71
CA THR A 33 -0.86 0.80 -5.66
C THR A 33 -0.63 1.93 -4.68
N VAL A 34 0.57 1.97 -4.09
CA VAL A 34 1.05 3.16 -3.37
C VAL A 34 2.27 3.67 -4.09
N GLU A 35 2.16 4.83 -4.72
CA GLU A 35 3.27 5.52 -5.37
C GLU A 35 3.96 6.45 -4.37
N VAL A 36 5.28 6.45 -4.37
CA VAL A 36 6.09 7.31 -3.49
C VAL A 36 6.86 8.31 -4.34
N PHE A 37 6.76 9.59 -4.01
CA PHE A 37 7.42 10.69 -4.69
C PHE A 37 8.31 11.46 -3.72
N ASP A 38 9.55 11.73 -4.10
CA ASP A 38 10.47 12.45 -3.23
C ASP A 38 10.09 13.93 -3.07
N GLY A 39 10.29 14.45 -1.86
CA GLY A 39 10.09 15.86 -1.55
C GLY A 39 11.25 16.75 -2.00
N ALA A 40 12.46 16.19 -2.11
CA ALA A 40 13.69 16.92 -2.40
C ALA A 40 13.75 17.50 -3.82
N SER A 41 13.07 16.91 -4.81
CA SER A 41 13.06 17.42 -6.18
C SER A 41 12.16 18.65 -6.41
N GLY A 42 11.48 19.16 -5.37
CA GLY A 42 10.72 20.40 -5.42
C GLY A 42 9.52 20.34 -6.38
N ALA A 43 9.44 21.26 -7.34
CA ALA A 43 8.29 21.40 -8.24
C ALA A 43 8.10 20.24 -9.23
N ASN A 44 9.11 19.37 -9.40
CA ASN A 44 9.02 18.17 -10.22
C ASN A 44 9.42 16.93 -9.39
N PRO A 45 8.56 16.48 -8.46
CA PRO A 45 8.83 15.31 -7.63
C PRO A 45 9.15 14.08 -8.46
N ARG A 46 10.26 13.40 -8.17
CA ARG A 46 10.60 12.14 -8.83
C ARG A 46 9.92 10.99 -8.08
N ARG A 47 9.33 10.05 -8.82
CA ARG A 47 8.80 8.81 -8.24
C ARG A 47 9.97 7.93 -7.82
N VAL A 48 10.05 7.62 -6.53
CA VAL A 48 11.10 6.78 -5.93
C VAL A 48 10.68 5.32 -5.78
N GLY A 49 9.39 5.01 -5.86
CA GLY A 49 8.92 3.62 -5.88
C GLY A 49 7.42 3.47 -6.05
N THR A 50 7.01 2.21 -6.29
CA THR A 50 5.61 1.79 -6.32
C THR A 50 5.45 0.53 -5.48
N LEU A 51 4.69 0.62 -4.39
CA LEU A 51 4.44 -0.47 -3.44
C LEU A 51 3.17 -1.25 -3.81
N LEU A 52 3.01 -2.42 -3.18
CA LEU A 52 1.92 -3.39 -3.39
C LEU A 52 1.90 -4.09 -4.76
N THR A 53 2.82 -3.73 -5.67
CA THR A 53 3.02 -4.39 -6.97
C THR A 53 3.46 -5.86 -6.81
N ASP A 54 4.09 -6.18 -5.69
CA ASP A 54 4.61 -7.50 -5.33
C ASP A 54 3.59 -8.40 -4.60
N VAL A 55 2.36 -7.92 -4.38
CA VAL A 55 1.22 -8.68 -3.78
C VAL A 55 -0.06 -8.66 -4.61
N GLY A 56 -0.13 -7.84 -5.67
CA GLY A 56 -1.36 -7.53 -6.42
C GLY A 56 -2.31 -8.70 -6.61
N ASP A 57 -1.93 -9.71 -7.38
CA ASP A 57 -2.83 -10.84 -7.70
C ASP A 57 -2.99 -11.86 -6.57
N LYS A 58 -2.03 -11.89 -5.63
CA LYS A 58 -2.03 -12.85 -4.53
C LYS A 58 -3.05 -12.48 -3.46
N ASP A 59 -3.12 -11.20 -3.13
CA ASP A 59 -3.91 -10.70 -2.01
C ASP A 59 -5.07 -9.80 -2.45
N LEU A 60 -5.03 -9.25 -3.67
CA LEU A 60 -5.96 -8.22 -4.16
C LEU A 60 -6.17 -7.11 -3.11
N PRO A 61 -5.09 -6.41 -2.70
CA PRO A 61 -5.18 -5.50 -1.58
C PRO A 61 -6.11 -4.32 -1.88
N TRP A 62 -7.07 -4.08 -1.00
CA TRP A 62 -7.92 -2.90 -0.97
C TRP A 62 -7.45 -1.98 0.16
N PHE A 63 -6.94 -0.79 -0.19
CA PHE A 63 -6.30 0.13 0.75
C PHE A 63 -7.22 0.59 1.88
N ARG A 64 -6.72 0.59 3.13
CA ARG A 64 -7.38 1.24 4.28
C ARG A 64 -6.61 2.44 4.80
N SER A 65 -5.34 2.24 5.10
CA SER A 65 -4.51 3.28 5.73
C SER A 65 -3.04 3.02 5.47
N MET A 66 -2.23 4.09 5.56
CA MET A 66 -0.77 3.98 5.59
C MET A 66 -0.17 4.94 6.60
N SER A 67 1.03 4.61 7.07
CA SER A 67 1.85 5.45 7.93
C SER A 67 3.33 5.31 7.57
N VAL A 68 4.10 6.37 7.81
CA VAL A 68 5.55 6.39 7.66
C VAL A 68 6.18 6.55 9.04
N SER A 69 7.23 5.78 9.32
CA SER A 69 8.03 5.89 10.55
C SER A 69 9.49 5.66 10.19
N GLY A 70 10.28 6.73 10.12
CA GLY A 70 11.60 6.68 9.48
C GLY A 70 11.48 6.19 8.03
N GLN A 71 12.42 5.36 7.59
CA GLN A 71 12.43 4.79 6.23
C GLN A 71 11.49 3.58 6.06
N THR A 72 10.53 3.36 6.97
CA THR A 72 9.56 2.25 6.90
C THR A 72 8.15 2.76 6.62
N VAL A 73 7.53 2.21 5.58
CA VAL A 73 6.12 2.39 5.25
C VAL A 73 5.33 1.19 5.77
N THR A 74 4.29 1.46 6.57
CA THR A 74 3.31 0.44 6.97
C THR A 74 1.99 0.70 6.25
N ILE A 75 1.47 -0.31 5.56
CA ILE A 75 0.20 -0.24 4.83
C ILE A 75 -0.76 -1.26 5.43
N LYS A 76 -1.98 -0.82 5.74
CA LYS A 76 -3.10 -1.70 6.10
C LYS A 76 -4.08 -1.77 4.94
N ALA A 77 -4.52 -2.99 4.63
CA ALA A 77 -5.45 -3.26 3.56
C ALA A 77 -6.44 -4.37 3.96
N TYR A 78 -7.53 -4.48 3.23
CA TYR A 78 -8.28 -5.73 3.11
C TYR A 78 -7.80 -6.51 1.89
N GLY A 79 -8.14 -7.79 1.81
CA GLY A 79 -7.86 -8.60 0.63
C GLY A 79 -8.55 -9.96 0.70
N THR A 80 -8.26 -10.81 -0.28
CA THR A 80 -8.91 -12.11 -0.43
C THR A 80 -7.89 -13.23 -0.30
N SER A 81 -8.24 -14.24 0.49
CA SER A 81 -7.53 -15.51 0.48
C SER A 81 -7.87 -16.31 -0.79
N PRO A 82 -7.06 -17.31 -1.18
CA PRO A 82 -7.35 -18.15 -2.34
C PRO A 82 -8.69 -18.92 -2.27
N ARG A 83 -9.31 -19.01 -1.09
CA ARG A 83 -10.58 -19.71 -0.88
C ARG A 83 -11.78 -18.76 -0.81
N ALA A 84 -11.54 -17.45 -0.72
CA ALA A 84 -12.61 -16.47 -0.64
C ALA A 84 -13.07 -16.09 -2.04
N GLU A 85 -14.37 -15.85 -2.17
CA GLU A 85 -14.88 -15.19 -3.36
C GLU A 85 -14.37 -13.76 -3.39
N ARG A 86 -13.94 -13.31 -4.57
CA ARG A 86 -13.47 -11.94 -4.77
C ARG A 86 -14.56 -10.88 -4.57
N ALA A 87 -15.81 -11.22 -4.26
CA ALA A 87 -16.80 -10.23 -3.81
C ALA A 87 -16.74 -10.01 -2.29
N CYS A 88 -15.98 -10.85 -1.57
CA CYS A 88 -15.97 -10.91 -0.12
C CYS A 88 -14.54 -11.05 0.41
N ALA A 89 -13.90 -9.91 0.63
CA ALA A 89 -12.58 -9.87 1.24
C ALA A 89 -12.62 -10.53 2.63
N ASP A 90 -11.74 -11.51 2.88
CA ASP A 90 -11.66 -12.27 4.13
C ASP A 90 -10.30 -12.12 4.82
N LEU A 91 -9.43 -11.23 4.34
CA LEU A 91 -8.12 -10.97 4.94
C LEU A 91 -8.01 -9.53 5.45
N GLU A 92 -7.61 -9.38 6.70
CA GLU A 92 -6.99 -8.16 7.20
C GLU A 92 -5.47 -8.26 6.97
N LEU A 93 -4.94 -7.31 6.20
CA LEU A 93 -3.56 -7.31 5.74
C LEU A 93 -2.79 -6.14 6.35
N THR A 94 -1.57 -6.41 6.79
CA THR A 94 -0.57 -5.40 7.12
C THR A 94 0.73 -5.70 6.39
N TYR A 95 1.18 -4.74 5.58
CA TYR A 95 2.45 -4.78 4.88
C TYR A 95 3.43 -3.80 5.50
N ARG A 96 4.71 -4.17 5.50
CA ARG A 96 5.82 -3.27 5.82
C ARG A 96 6.81 -3.26 4.67
N TYR A 97 7.20 -2.07 4.25
CA TYR A 97 8.21 -1.83 3.23
C TYR A 97 9.28 -0.93 3.82
N ASP A 98 10.54 -1.33 3.70
CA ASP A 98 11.68 -0.50 4.08
C ASP A 98 12.33 0.08 2.82
N TYR A 99 12.67 1.36 2.87
CA TYR A 99 13.47 2.01 1.85
C TYR A 99 14.96 1.94 2.24
N ARG A 100 15.77 1.29 1.41
CA ARG A 100 17.23 1.24 1.60
C ARG A 100 17.92 1.24 0.24
N GLY A 101 19.00 2.02 0.13
CA GLY A 101 19.85 2.00 -1.07
C GLY A 101 19.14 2.41 -2.36
N GLY A 102 18.05 3.18 -2.28
CA GLY A 102 17.29 3.62 -3.45
C GLY A 102 16.10 2.75 -3.83
N GLU A 103 15.81 1.68 -3.07
CA GLU A 103 14.77 0.72 -3.39
C GLU A 103 13.88 0.40 -2.19
N PHE A 104 12.60 0.11 -2.46
CA PHE A 104 11.67 -0.42 -1.48
C PHE A 104 11.68 -1.94 -1.48
N THR A 105 11.92 -2.54 -0.32
CA THR A 105 11.77 -3.99 -0.13
C THR A 105 10.67 -4.26 0.88
N ARG A 106 9.74 -5.18 0.55
CA ARG A 106 8.74 -5.65 1.51
C ARG A 106 9.42 -6.50 2.58
N THR A 107 9.50 -5.98 3.79
CA THR A 107 10.11 -6.64 4.95
C THR A 107 9.11 -7.39 5.81
N GLY A 108 7.80 -7.11 5.65
CA GLY A 108 6.77 -7.78 6.42
C GLY A 108 5.44 -7.92 5.68
N ARG A 109 4.79 -9.06 5.91
CA ARG A 109 3.39 -9.30 5.55
C ARG A 109 2.72 -10.05 6.71
N GLN A 110 1.69 -9.46 7.29
CA GLN A 110 0.81 -10.10 8.27
C GLN A 110 -0.58 -10.22 7.65
N ALA A 111 -1.21 -11.38 7.79
CA ALA A 111 -2.54 -11.65 7.28
C ALA A 111 -3.35 -12.37 8.35
N THR A 112 -4.47 -11.78 8.75
CA THR A 112 -5.43 -12.37 9.67
C THR A 112 -6.70 -12.66 8.89
N ARG A 113 -7.22 -13.89 8.98
CA ARG A 113 -8.49 -14.22 8.34
C ARG A 113 -9.66 -13.70 9.19
N SER A 114 -10.61 -13.04 8.53
CA SER A 114 -11.90 -12.66 9.08
C SER A 114 -12.91 -13.79 8.86
N ALA A 115 -13.80 -14.01 9.84
CA ALA A 115 -14.98 -14.86 9.65
C ALA A 115 -16.10 -14.14 8.88
N GLU A 116 -16.00 -12.82 8.77
CA GLU A 116 -16.98 -11.94 8.14
C GLU A 116 -16.45 -11.36 6.84
N CYS A 117 -17.39 -10.95 6.00
CA CYS A 117 -17.12 -10.22 4.77
C CYS A 117 -16.62 -8.81 5.08
N LEU A 118 -15.36 -8.51 4.75
CA LEU A 118 -14.76 -7.21 5.05
C LEU A 118 -15.23 -6.15 4.03
N PRO A 119 -15.63 -4.96 4.50
CA PRO A 119 -16.20 -3.94 3.64
C PRO A 119 -15.13 -3.29 2.76
N ILE A 120 -15.29 -3.43 1.45
CA ILE A 120 -14.52 -2.74 0.42
C ILE A 120 -15.44 -1.67 -0.19
N GLN A 121 -15.00 -0.41 -0.22
CA GLN A 121 -15.83 0.72 -0.67
C GLN A 121 -15.07 1.65 -1.61
#